data_AF-A0A387AUI8-F1
#
_entry.id   AF-A0A387AUI8-F1
#
_cell.length_a   1.000
_cell.length_b   1.000
_cell.length_c   1.000
_cell.angle_alpha   90.00
_cell.angle_beta   90.00
_cell.angle_gamma   90.00
#
_symmetry.space_group_name_H-M   'P 1'
#
loop_
_entity.id
_entity.type
_entity.pdbx_description
1 polymer ?
#
loop_
_entity_poly.entity_id
_entity_poly.type
_entity_poly.pdbx_seq_one_letter_code
_entity_poly.pdbx_strand_id
1 'polypeptide(L)' 'MTERQLIQQILNTVDIEYDFVNVDTDASDYDIKVFQQKEDNRPITDINKELEHYFNDAGFKYSENTGEDDELAFNIKK' A
#
# COMPACT_ATOMS: atom_id res chain seq x y z
N MET A 1 4.43 -6.30 17.47
CA MET A 1 4.25 -5.50 16.24
C MET A 1 2.79 -5.14 16.12
N THR A 2 2.48 -3.90 15.77
CA THR A 2 1.12 -3.52 15.37
C THR A 2 0.94 -3.78 13.87
N GLU A 3 -0.30 -3.92 13.40
CA GLU A 3 -0.61 -4.09 11.97
C GLU A 3 -0.02 -2.96 11.13
N ARG A 4 -0.16 -1.71 11.62
CA ARG A 4 0.47 -0.54 11.01
C ARG A 4 1.98 -0.68 10.81
N GLN A 5 2.70 -1.27 11.76
CA GLN A 5 4.15 -1.51 11.60
C GLN A 5 4.45 -2.53 10.50
N LEU A 6 3.63 -3.58 10.38
CA LEU A 6 3.79 -4.60 9.34
C LEU A 6 3.50 -4.00 7.95
N ILE A 7 2.45 -3.20 7.84
CA ILE A 7 2.11 -2.46 6.62
C ILE A 7 3.28 -1.55 6.21
N GLN A 8 3.81 -0.75 7.14
CA GLN A 8 4.98 0.11 6.86
C GLN A 8 6.21 -0.68 6.42
N GLN A 9 6.46 -1.86 7.01
CA GLN A 9 7.55 -2.74 6.59
C GLN A 9 7.38 -3.22 5.14
N ILE A 10 6.16 -3.60 4.75
CA ILE A 10 5.85 -4.00 3.36
C ILE A 10 6.10 -2.83 2.41
N LEU A 11 5.56 -1.64 2.70
CA LEU A 11 5.72 -0.46 1.85
C LEU A 11 7.19 -0.05 1.70
N ASN A 12 7.97 -0.07 2.79
CA ASN A 12 9.40 0.20 2.74
C ASN A 12 10.19 -0.88 1.97
N THR A 13 9.68 -2.11 1.90
CA THR A 13 10.31 -3.20 1.12
C THR A 13 10.15 -2.98 -0.38
N VAL A 14 9.03 -2.39 -0.80
CA VAL A 14 8.74 -2.06 -2.21
C VAL A 14 9.44 -0.76 -2.66
N ASP A 15 10.00 0.01 -1.72
CA ASP A 15 10.70 1.29 -1.93
C ASP A 15 9.81 2.34 -2.60
N ILE A 16 8.65 2.60 -2.00
CA ILE A 16 7.65 3.56 -2.49
C ILE A 16 7.34 4.63 -1.45
N GLU A 17 6.93 5.81 -1.92
CA GLU A 17 6.39 6.84 -1.03
C GLU A 17 4.93 6.53 -0.70
N TYR A 18 4.51 6.79 0.54
CA TYR A 18 3.16 6.46 0.98
C TYR A 18 2.61 7.41 2.03
N ASP A 19 1.30 7.60 2.01
CA ASP A 19 0.52 8.37 2.95
C ASP A 19 -0.67 7.56 3.47
N PHE A 20 -0.81 7.52 4.79
CA PHE A 20 -2.00 6.96 5.44
C PHE A 20 -3.09 8.04 5.47
N VAL A 21 -4.09 7.91 4.59
CA VAL A 21 -5.18 8.89 4.44
C VAL A 21 -6.24 8.70 5.51
N ASN A 22 -6.57 7.44 5.82
CA ASN A 22 -7.52 7.11 6.85
C ASN A 22 -6.96 5.96 7.70
N VAL A 23 -6.71 6.27 8.96
CA VAL A 23 -6.39 5.32 10.02
C VAL A 23 -7.54 5.45 11.00
N ASP A 24 -8.69 4.92 10.59
CA ASP A 24 -9.85 4.89 11.48
C ASP A 24 -9.49 3.96 12.64
N THR A 25 -9.18 4.54 13.80
CA THR A 25 -8.51 3.86 14.92
C THR A 25 -9.31 2.71 15.52
N ASP A 26 -10.59 2.60 15.19
CA ASP A 26 -11.50 1.51 15.58
C ASP A 26 -11.72 0.47 14.47
N ALA A 27 -11.46 0.82 13.20
CA ALA A 27 -11.63 -0.09 12.08
C ALA A 27 -10.29 -0.73 11.74
N SER A 28 -10.24 -2.05 11.58
CA SER A 28 -9.06 -2.78 11.08
C SER A 28 -8.80 -2.53 9.58
N ASP A 29 -9.08 -1.31 9.11
CA ASP A 29 -9.08 -0.85 7.74
C ASP A 29 -8.10 0.33 7.61
N TYR A 30 -7.20 0.25 6.63
CA TYR A 30 -6.18 1.26 6.39
C TYR A 30 -6.32 1.77 4.95
N ASP A 31 -6.65 3.04 4.77
CA ASP A 31 -6.60 3.69 3.46
C ASP A 31 -5.21 4.28 3.24
N ILE A 32 -4.54 3.79 2.21
CA ILE A 32 -3.14 4.12 1.90
C ILE A 32 -3.11 4.66 0.48
N LYS A 33 -2.48 5.82 0.32
CA LYS A 33 -2.06 6.33 -0.98
C LYS A 33 -0.58 6.07 -1.12
N VAL A 34 -0.17 5.57 -2.28
CA VAL A 34 1.24 5.42 -2.61
C VAL A 34 1.54 6.18 -3.89
N PHE A 35 2.76 6.70 -3.92
CA PHE A 35 3.28 7.49 -5.01
C PHE A 35 4.52 6.80 -5.53
N GLN A 36 4.61 6.73 -6.86
CA GLN A 36 5.82 6.26 -7.50
C GLN A 36 6.96 7.24 -7.20
N GLN A 37 8.08 6.71 -6.68
CA GLN A 37 9.26 7.55 -6.47
C GLN A 37 9.79 8.04 -7.83
N LYS A 38 10.34 9.25 -7.87
CA LYS A 38 10.89 9.85 -9.10
C LYS A 38 12.00 9.03 -9.78
N GLU A 39 12.71 8.21 -9.00
CA GLU A 39 13.79 7.35 -9.50
C GLU A 39 13.30 5.92 -9.80
N ASP A 40 12.09 5.56 -9.38
CA ASP A 40 11.48 4.29 -9.74
C ASP A 40 10.95 4.41 -11.17
N ASN A 41 11.52 3.62 -12.08
CA ASN A 41 11.12 3.57 -13.48
C ASN A 41 10.19 2.37 -13.77
N ARG A 42 9.85 1.57 -12.76
CA ARG A 42 8.91 0.45 -12.89
C ARG A 42 7.50 1.00 -13.16
N PRO A 43 6.69 0.37 -14.02
CA PRO A 43 5.31 0.80 -14.18
C PRO A 43 4.55 0.61 -12.86
N ILE A 44 3.66 1.55 -12.53
CA ILE A 44 2.81 1.48 -11.33
C ILE A 44 2.03 0.17 -11.22
N THR A 45 1.73 -0.48 -12.36
CA THR A 45 1.11 -1.81 -12.40
C THR A 45 1.97 -2.92 -11.81
N ASP A 46 3.29 -2.86 -11.97
CA ASP A 46 4.21 -3.84 -11.38
C ASP A 46 4.34 -3.59 -9.88
N ILE A 47 4.44 -2.32 -9.47
CA ILE A 47 4.42 -1.92 -8.06
C ILE A 47 3.13 -2.41 -7.38
N ASN A 48 1.97 -2.24 -8.03
CA ASN A 48 0.68 -2.70 -7.52
C ASN A 48 0.66 -4.23 -7.30
N LYS A 49 1.19 -5.02 -8.24
CA LYS A 49 1.27 -6.48 -8.10
C LYS A 49 2.23 -6.90 -6.98
N GLU A 50 3.36 -6.21 -6.83
CA GLU A 50 4.29 -6.47 -5.73
C GLU A 50 3.60 -6.20 -4.39
N LEU A 51 2.91 -5.06 -4.26
CA LEU A 51 2.15 -4.72 -3.06
C LEU A 51 1.07 -5.76 -2.75
N GLU A 52 0.24 -6.09 -3.74
CA GLU A 52 -0.81 -7.11 -3.60
C GLU A 52 -0.22 -8.44 -3.10
N HIS A 53 0.92 -8.87 -3.65
CA HIS A 53 1.59 -10.09 -3.23
C HIS A 53 2.06 -10.01 -1.77
N TYR A 54 2.78 -8.96 -1.38
CA TYR A 54 3.28 -8.81 -0.01
C TYR A 54 2.15 -8.66 1.03
N PHE A 55 1.08 -7.94 0.70
CA PHE A 55 -0.07 -7.78 1.59
C PHE A 55 -0.83 -9.09 1.76
N ASN A 56 -1.06 -9.84 0.68
CA ASN A 56 -1.69 -11.17 0.76
C ASN A 56 -0.84 -12.16 1.56
N ASP A 57 0.49 -12.17 1.36
CA ASP A 57 1.41 -13.03 2.11
C ASP A 57 1.43 -12.70 3.61
N ALA A 58 1.28 -11.41 3.95
CA ALA A 58 1.13 -10.95 5.32
C ALA A 58 -0.26 -11.21 5.92
N GLY A 59 -1.20 -11.76 5.14
CA GLY A 59 -2.55 -12.11 5.56
C GLY A 59 -3.53 -10.94 5.56
N PHE A 60 -3.24 -9.85 4.85
CA PHE A 60 -4.16 -8.75 4.65
C PHE A 60 -4.97 -8.91 3.36
N LYS A 61 -6.21 -8.42 3.37
CA LYS A 61 -7.01 -8.21 2.17
C LYS A 61 -6.62 -6.89 1.52
N TYR A 62 -6.03 -7.00 0.34
CA TYR A 62 -5.73 -5.87 -0.54
C TYR A 62 -6.97 -5.51 -1.37
N SER A 63 -7.34 -4.24 -1.41
CA SER A 63 -8.40 -3.71 -2.28
C SER A 63 -7.90 -2.46 -2.99
N GLU A 64 -7.58 -2.60 -4.27
CA GLU A 64 -7.14 -1.49 -5.11
C GLU A 64 -8.27 -0.47 -5.31
N ASN A 65 -7.95 0.80 -5.14
CA ASN A 65 -8.76 1.93 -5.57
C ASN A 65 -7.97 2.67 -6.66
N THR A 66 -8.39 2.57 -7.91
CA THR A 66 -7.68 3.16 -9.05
C THR A 66 -7.45 4.67 -8.82
N GLY A 67 -6.18 5.08 -8.75
CA GLY A 67 -5.75 6.49 -8.72
C GLY A 67 -5.58 7.06 -10.14
N GLU A 68 -5.48 8.39 -10.25
CA GLU A 68 -5.07 9.06 -11.49
C GLU A 68 -3.52 9.03 -11.63
N ASP A 69 -3.01 9.28 -12.84
CA ASP A 69 -1.58 9.22 -13.25
C ASP A 69 -0.55 9.35 -12.09
N ASP A 70 0.33 8.36 -11.97
CA ASP A 70 1.44 8.23 -11.00
C ASP A 70 1.03 8.05 -9.51
N GLU A 71 -0.27 8.03 -9.19
CA GLU A 71 -0.81 7.73 -7.85
C GLU A 71 -1.56 6.39 -7.84
N LEU A 72 -1.35 5.61 -6.78
CA LEU A 72 -2.10 4.39 -6.51
C LEU A 72 -2.73 4.50 -5.12
N ALA A 73 -4.05 4.39 -5.04
CA ALA A 73 -4.75 4.31 -3.77
C ALA A 73 -5.18 2.87 -3.51
N PHE A 74 -5.13 2.43 -2.28
CA PHE A 74 -5.67 1.12 -1.92
C PHE A 74 -6.08 1.09 -0.46
N ASN A 75 -6.98 0.17 -0.17
CA ASN A 75 -7.44 -0.14 1.16
C ASN A 75 -6.89 -1.50 1.59
N ILE A 76 -6.39 -1.56 2.82
CA ILE A 76 -5.90 -2.79 3.45
C ILE A 76 -6.82 -3.14 4.61
N LYS A 77 -7.35 -4.35 4.61
CA LYS A 77 -8.14 -4.90 5.73
C LYS A 77 -7.49 -6.15 6.28
N LYS A 78 -7.65 -6.42 7.56
CA LYS A 78 -7.23 -7.70 8.15
C LYS A 78 -8.36 -8.72 8.22
#